data_AF-A0A3E0G8F7-F1
#
_entry.id   AF-A0A3E0G8F7-F1
#
_cell.length_a   1.000
_cell.length_b   1.000
_cell.length_c   1.000
_cell.angle_alpha   90.00
_cell.angle_beta   90.00
_cell.angle_gamma   90.00
#
_symmetry.space_group_name_H-M   'P 1'
#
loop_
_entity.id
_entity.type
_entity.pdbx_description
1 polymer ?
#
loop_
_entity_poly.entity_id
_entity_poly.type
_entity_poly.pdbx_seq_one_letter_code
_entity_poly.pdbx_strand_id
1 'polypeptide(L)'
;MSRALANPAATCREHQHLLDEVAHCTRDLSRFADDEPDHRRAREILTELADHCRSAAGVFTTDPTLADEPYDTGRYRAIDLLAELARQTRQMLRSACSDVRLDRWPRQDRWDEAEAIFTRAVHYATVIPQAVPRRDHATEAGSRRISRDRLAAHSRQLTTAADDIRDAVAAALRLPYPDPQALALVELADQLTQHAEDLAAHHMQQTNALGAACGLPGYAPEPSTR
;
A
#
# COMPACT_ATOMS: atom_id res chain seq x y z
N MET A 1 -1.97 17.22 28.49
CA MET A 1 -1.57 16.16 27.53
C MET A 1 -1.99 16.62 26.15
N SER A 2 -1.01 17.07 25.36
CA SER A 2 -1.21 17.79 24.11
C SER A 2 -1.65 16.82 23.02
N ARG A 3 -2.85 17.01 22.47
CA ARG A 3 -3.29 16.41 21.21
C ARG A 3 -2.29 16.88 20.15
N ALA A 4 -1.44 15.99 19.66
CA ALA A 4 -0.76 16.21 18.40
C ALA A 4 -1.87 16.33 17.35
N LEU A 5 -2.19 17.56 16.96
CA LEU A 5 -2.96 17.84 15.76
C LEU A 5 -2.13 17.26 14.63
N ALA A 6 -2.58 16.12 14.09
CA ALA A 6 -2.02 15.55 12.87
C ALA A 6 -1.90 16.69 11.84
N ASN A 7 -0.70 16.90 11.34
CA ASN A 7 -0.42 17.95 10.37
C ASN A 7 -1.26 17.66 9.13
N PRO A 8 -2.29 18.47 8.80
CA PRO A 8 -3.20 18.18 7.69
C PRO A 8 -2.51 18.26 6.31
N ALA A 9 -1.22 18.63 6.27
CA ALA A 9 -0.41 18.75 5.07
C ALA A 9 0.62 17.62 4.88
N ALA A 10 0.72 16.64 5.78
CA ALA A 10 1.62 15.50 5.56
C ALA A 10 0.95 14.51 4.60
N THR A 11 1.17 14.68 3.29
CA THR A 11 0.82 13.70 2.28
C THR A 11 1.66 12.45 2.49
N CYS A 12 1.03 11.29 2.71
CA CYS A 12 1.76 10.03 2.77
C CYS A 12 2.43 9.72 1.42
N ARG A 13 3.41 8.81 1.44
CA ARG A 13 4.26 8.49 0.29
C ARG A 13 3.45 8.07 -0.94
N GLU A 14 2.42 7.26 -0.75
CA GLU A 14 1.58 6.69 -1.80
C GLU A 14 0.74 7.77 -2.48
N HIS A 15 0.22 8.71 -1.70
CA HIS A 15 -0.45 9.89 -2.25
C HIS A 15 0.53 10.71 -3.09
N GLN A 16 1.75 10.95 -2.59
CA GLN A 16 2.76 11.69 -3.33
C GLN A 16 3.17 10.95 -4.62
N HIS A 17 3.36 9.63 -4.59
CA HIS A 17 3.68 8.83 -5.78
C HIS A 17 2.63 8.99 -6.89
N LEU A 18 1.34 8.97 -6.55
CA LEU A 18 0.28 9.18 -7.53
C LEU A 18 0.33 10.60 -8.12
N LEU A 19 0.55 11.62 -7.29
CA LEU A 19 0.67 13.01 -7.75
C LEU A 19 1.92 13.22 -8.62
N ASP A 20 3.04 12.57 -8.30
CA ASP A 20 4.24 12.59 -9.11
C ASP A 20 3.99 11.96 -10.49
N GLU A 21 3.27 10.83 -10.55
CA GLU A 21 2.88 10.22 -11.83
C GLU A 21 1.93 11.12 -12.64
N VAL A 22 1.02 11.86 -12.01
CA VAL A 22 0.20 12.88 -12.69
C VAL A 22 1.08 13.97 -13.31
N ALA A 23 2.03 14.49 -12.54
CA ALA A 23 2.97 15.51 -13.01
C ALA A 23 3.85 14.98 -14.15
N HIS A 24 4.28 13.73 -14.07
CA HIS A 24 5.06 13.08 -15.10
C HIS A 24 4.26 12.83 -16.39
N CYS A 25 3.02 12.33 -16.32
CA CYS A 25 2.14 12.20 -17.47
C CYS A 25 1.96 13.54 -18.17
N THR A 26 1.64 14.59 -17.40
CA THR A 26 1.43 15.95 -17.91
C THR A 26 2.68 16.50 -18.60
N ARG A 27 3.86 16.27 -18.02
CA ARG A 27 5.14 16.67 -18.62
C ARG A 27 5.44 15.91 -19.91
N ASP A 28 5.06 14.64 -19.98
CA ASP A 28 5.31 13.81 -21.14
C ASP A 28 4.40 14.15 -22.33
N LEU A 29 3.23 14.77 -22.10
CA LEU A 29 2.35 15.25 -23.18
C LEU A 29 3.08 16.13 -24.19
N SER A 30 3.98 17.02 -23.73
CA SER A 30 4.70 17.94 -24.62
C SER A 30 5.73 17.27 -25.51
N ARG A 31 5.99 15.97 -25.33
CA ARG A 31 6.95 15.18 -26.13
C ARG A 31 6.32 14.59 -27.39
N PHE A 32 5.01 14.56 -27.46
CA PHE A 32 4.24 13.94 -28.54
C PHE A 32 3.54 15.06 -29.32
N ALA A 33 3.70 15.06 -30.64
CA ALA A 33 3.11 16.05 -31.53
C ALA A 33 1.64 15.71 -31.89
N ASP A 34 0.80 16.70 -32.20
CA ASP A 34 -0.63 16.47 -32.48
C ASP A 34 -0.94 16.00 -33.92
N ASP A 35 0.03 16.16 -34.83
CA ASP A 35 -0.08 15.88 -36.26
C ASP A 35 0.14 14.40 -36.62
N GLU A 36 0.82 13.63 -35.77
CA GLU A 36 1.03 12.19 -35.96
C GLU A 36 -0.02 11.35 -35.20
N PRO A 37 -0.63 10.33 -35.85
CA PRO A 37 -1.69 9.52 -35.24
C PRO A 37 -1.24 8.79 -33.97
N ASP A 38 -0.03 8.22 -34.00
CA ASP A 38 0.57 7.50 -32.87
C ASP A 38 0.83 8.44 -31.68
N HIS A 39 1.34 9.64 -31.95
CA HIS A 39 1.56 10.65 -30.92
C HIS A 39 0.23 11.15 -30.32
N ARG A 40 -0.81 11.32 -31.15
CA ARG A 40 -2.16 11.65 -30.67
C ARG A 40 -2.69 10.56 -29.73
N ARG A 41 -2.56 9.29 -30.11
CA ARG A 41 -2.96 8.16 -29.26
C ARG A 41 -2.17 8.10 -27.96
N ALA A 42 -0.86 8.35 -27.99
CA ALA A 42 -0.05 8.42 -26.79
C ALA A 42 -0.51 9.54 -25.85
N ARG A 43 -0.90 10.71 -26.39
CA ARG A 43 -1.42 11.84 -25.61
C ARG A 43 -2.76 11.53 -24.97
N GLU A 44 -3.66 10.84 -25.68
CA GLU A 44 -4.93 10.34 -25.11
C GLU A 44 -4.65 9.45 -23.90
N ILE A 45 -3.81 8.42 -24.07
CA ILE A 45 -3.46 7.48 -22.99
C ILE A 45 -2.83 8.21 -21.79
N LEU A 46 -1.90 9.15 -22.02
CA LEU A 46 -1.28 9.93 -20.95
C LEU A 46 -2.26 10.83 -20.20
N THR A 47 -3.24 11.38 -20.91
CA THR A 47 -4.29 12.22 -20.31
C THR A 47 -5.20 11.36 -19.44
N GLU A 48 -5.68 10.24 -19.97
CA GLU A 48 -6.52 9.28 -19.23
C GLU A 48 -5.77 8.72 -18.01
N LEU A 49 -4.50 8.36 -18.17
CA LEU A 49 -3.68 7.86 -17.07
C LEU A 49 -3.49 8.92 -15.96
N ALA A 50 -3.28 10.18 -16.33
CA ALA A 50 -3.22 11.27 -15.37
C ALA A 50 -4.56 11.47 -14.63
N ASP A 51 -5.69 11.35 -15.33
CA ASP A 51 -7.03 11.41 -14.73
C ASP A 51 -7.24 10.25 -13.75
N HIS A 52 -6.82 9.04 -14.12
CA HIS A 52 -6.87 7.84 -13.29
C HIS A 52 -6.03 7.96 -12.03
N CYS A 53 -4.78 8.44 -12.14
CA CYS A 53 -3.93 8.68 -10.98
C CYS A 53 -4.50 9.78 -10.07
N ARG A 54 -5.11 10.84 -10.62
CA ARG A 54 -5.81 11.87 -9.83
C ARG A 54 -7.02 11.31 -9.08
N SER A 55 -7.83 10.49 -9.75
CA SER A 55 -8.98 9.83 -9.13
C SER A 55 -8.55 8.92 -7.98
N ALA A 56 -7.50 8.11 -8.20
CA ALA A 56 -6.92 7.28 -7.17
C ALA A 56 -6.34 8.10 -6.01
N ALA A 57 -5.68 9.24 -6.26
CA ALA A 57 -5.19 10.14 -5.22
C ALA A 57 -6.33 10.74 -4.37
N GLY A 58 -7.52 10.92 -4.97
CA GLY A 58 -8.71 11.38 -4.27
C GLY A 58 -9.15 10.51 -3.09
N VAL A 59 -8.71 9.24 -3.01
CA VAL A 59 -9.04 8.36 -1.87
C VAL A 59 -8.47 8.88 -0.55
N PHE A 60 -7.32 9.55 -0.57
CA PHE A 60 -6.70 10.12 0.63
C PHE A 60 -7.45 11.35 1.15
N THR A 61 -8.18 12.04 0.27
CA THR A 61 -9.12 13.09 0.69
C THR A 61 -10.40 12.50 1.25
N THR A 62 -10.85 11.37 0.70
CA THR A 62 -12.09 10.69 1.11
C THR A 62 -11.94 9.96 2.45
N ASP A 63 -10.80 9.32 2.67
CA ASP A 63 -10.44 8.62 3.90
C ASP A 63 -9.10 9.16 4.44
N PRO A 64 -9.14 10.18 5.32
CA PRO A 64 -7.92 10.76 5.88
C PRO A 64 -7.17 9.79 6.80
N THR A 65 -7.80 8.69 7.24
CA THR A 65 -7.12 7.68 8.07
C THR A 65 -6.09 6.88 7.27
N LEU A 66 -6.15 6.95 5.95
CA LEU A 66 -5.11 6.41 5.09
C LEU A 66 -3.78 7.15 5.22
N ALA A 67 -3.72 8.36 5.78
CA ALA A 67 -2.44 9.08 5.91
C ALA A 67 -1.47 8.43 6.92
N ASP A 68 -2.00 7.73 7.93
CA ASP A 68 -1.21 7.02 8.95
C ASP A 68 -1.28 5.49 8.81
N GLU A 69 -1.64 4.99 7.63
CA GLU A 69 -1.72 3.55 7.40
C GLU A 69 -0.30 2.95 7.36
N PRO A 70 -0.07 1.79 7.99
CA PRO A 70 1.19 1.07 7.83
C PRO A 70 1.47 0.69 6.36
N TYR A 71 2.72 0.82 5.95
CA TYR A 71 3.16 0.61 4.56
C TYR A 71 2.97 -0.81 4.04
N ASP A 72 2.91 -1.79 4.93
CA ASP A 72 2.80 -3.22 4.61
C ASP A 72 1.35 -3.71 4.46
N THR A 73 0.37 -2.81 4.54
CA THR A 73 -1.02 -3.19 4.36
C THR A 73 -1.38 -3.44 2.89
N GLY A 74 -2.28 -4.41 2.65
CA GLY A 74 -2.75 -4.73 1.30
C GLY A 74 -3.45 -3.58 0.56
N ARG A 75 -3.83 -2.50 1.26
CA ARG A 75 -4.50 -1.32 0.67
C ARG A 75 -3.57 -0.53 -0.25
N TYR A 76 -2.32 -0.34 0.17
CA TYR A 76 -1.35 0.42 -0.61
C TYR A 76 -0.79 -0.37 -1.78
N ARG A 77 -0.79 -1.70 -1.72
CA ARG A 77 -0.33 -2.55 -2.82
C ARG A 77 -1.03 -2.26 -4.15
N ALA A 78 -2.34 -1.98 -4.11
CA ALA A 78 -3.09 -1.61 -5.33
C ALA A 78 -2.67 -0.23 -5.87
N ILE A 79 -2.41 0.73 -4.98
CA ILE A 79 -1.94 2.08 -5.33
C ILE A 79 -0.53 2.03 -5.90
N ASP A 80 0.38 1.30 -5.26
CA ASP A 80 1.75 1.11 -5.74
C ASP A 80 1.75 0.42 -7.11
N LEU A 81 0.91 -0.58 -7.30
CA LEU A 81 0.77 -1.25 -8.59
C LEU A 81 0.23 -0.30 -9.66
N LEU A 82 -0.75 0.55 -9.35
CA LEU A 82 -1.21 1.57 -10.29
C LEU A 82 -0.08 2.54 -10.65
N ALA A 83 0.66 3.05 -9.68
CA ALA A 83 1.78 3.97 -9.92
C ALA A 83 2.88 3.31 -10.78
N GLU A 84 3.18 2.05 -10.51
CA GLU A 84 4.15 1.28 -11.28
C GLU A 84 3.67 0.99 -12.72
N LEU A 85 2.40 0.62 -12.90
CA LEU A 85 1.80 0.45 -14.24
C LEU A 85 1.79 1.78 -15.00
N ALA A 86 1.48 2.89 -14.35
CA ALA A 86 1.54 4.22 -14.96
C ALA A 86 2.95 4.54 -15.46
N ARG A 87 3.97 4.33 -14.62
CA ARG A 87 5.37 4.49 -14.98
C ARG A 87 5.76 3.62 -16.18
N GLN A 88 5.35 2.35 -16.19
CA GLN A 88 5.62 1.41 -17.29
C GLN A 88 4.92 1.84 -18.59
N THR A 89 3.64 2.21 -18.54
CA THR A 89 2.90 2.73 -19.71
C THR A 89 3.63 3.93 -20.32
N ARG A 90 4.05 4.91 -19.51
CA ARG A 90 4.80 6.07 -20.02
C ARG A 90 6.11 5.69 -20.71
N GLN A 91 6.87 4.76 -20.13
CA GLN A 91 8.11 4.28 -20.73
C GLN A 91 7.84 3.55 -22.05
N MET A 92 6.78 2.73 -22.09
CA MET A 92 6.39 1.96 -23.27
C MET A 92 5.88 2.84 -24.40
N LEU A 93 5.07 3.87 -24.13
CA LEU A 93 4.60 4.82 -25.15
C LEU A 93 5.75 5.54 -25.86
N ARG A 94 6.78 5.95 -25.12
CA ARG A 94 8.00 6.56 -25.72
C ARG A 94 8.72 5.58 -26.64
N SER A 95 8.76 4.30 -26.28
CA SER A 95 9.33 3.26 -27.12
C SER A 95 8.46 3.03 -28.36
N ALA A 96 7.14 2.89 -28.19
CA ALA A 96 6.19 2.60 -29.27
C ALA A 96 6.15 3.72 -30.33
N CYS A 97 6.27 4.98 -29.91
CA CYS A 97 6.34 6.14 -30.80
C CYS A 97 7.73 6.37 -31.42
N SER A 98 8.74 5.59 -31.05
CA SER A 98 10.09 5.74 -31.59
C SER A 98 10.24 5.04 -32.94
N ASP A 99 10.67 5.82 -33.94
CA ASP A 99 11.04 5.34 -35.28
C ASP A 99 12.41 4.65 -35.31
N VAL A 100 13.13 4.60 -34.18
CA VAL A 100 14.35 3.81 -34.07
C VAL A 100 13.99 2.34 -34.32
N ARG A 101 14.47 1.81 -35.45
CA ARG A 101 14.33 0.38 -35.78
C ARG A 101 15.09 -0.44 -34.75
N LEU A 102 14.36 -0.98 -33.80
CA LEU A 102 14.85 -2.03 -32.92
C LEU A 102 14.54 -3.35 -33.61
N ASP A 103 15.53 -3.93 -34.31
CA ASP A 103 15.38 -5.18 -35.08
C ASP A 103 14.79 -6.36 -34.25
N ARG A 104 14.85 -6.25 -32.93
CA ARG A 104 14.37 -7.27 -31.98
C ARG A 104 12.90 -7.11 -31.57
N TRP A 105 12.27 -5.94 -31.74
CA TRP A 105 10.91 -5.70 -31.24
C TRP A 105 10.09 -4.81 -32.19
N PRO A 106 9.17 -5.40 -32.98
CA PRO A 106 8.30 -4.66 -33.90
C PRO A 106 7.53 -3.51 -33.23
N ARG A 107 7.27 -2.44 -34.00
CA ARG A 107 6.49 -1.28 -33.54
C ARG A 107 5.10 -1.66 -33.04
N GLN A 108 4.41 -2.55 -33.74
CA GLN A 108 3.05 -2.97 -33.35
C GLN A 108 3.07 -3.70 -32.00
N ASP A 109 3.96 -4.66 -31.81
CA ASP A 109 4.09 -5.39 -30.54
C ASP A 109 4.40 -4.46 -29.36
N ARG A 110 5.14 -3.36 -29.58
CA ARG A 110 5.39 -2.34 -28.55
C ARG A 110 4.12 -1.57 -28.19
N TRP A 111 3.28 -1.27 -29.17
CA TRP A 111 1.98 -0.64 -28.95
C TRP A 111 1.02 -1.58 -28.23
N ASP A 112 0.94 -2.84 -28.65
CA ASP A 112 0.07 -3.85 -28.03
C ASP A 112 0.43 -4.04 -26.55
N GLU A 113 1.73 -4.10 -26.22
CA GLU A 113 2.20 -4.18 -24.83
C GLU A 113 1.87 -2.90 -24.04
N ALA A 114 2.05 -1.71 -24.64
CA ALA A 114 1.72 -0.44 -24.00
C ALA A 114 0.22 -0.36 -23.64
N GLU A 115 -0.65 -0.77 -24.56
CA GLU A 115 -2.10 -0.81 -24.36
C GLU A 115 -2.53 -1.89 -23.36
N ALA A 116 -1.85 -3.03 -23.33
CA ALA A 116 -2.10 -4.07 -22.33
C ALA A 116 -1.77 -3.58 -20.91
N ILE A 117 -0.62 -2.93 -20.72
CA ILE A 117 -0.23 -2.33 -19.43
C ILE A 117 -1.21 -1.22 -19.06
N PHE A 118 -1.58 -0.36 -20.00
CA PHE A 118 -2.56 0.70 -19.77
C PHE A 118 -3.92 0.14 -19.35
N THR A 119 -4.42 -0.90 -20.03
CA THR A 119 -5.69 -1.56 -19.69
C THR A 119 -5.66 -2.10 -18.26
N ARG A 120 -4.52 -2.67 -17.83
CA ARG A 120 -4.33 -3.09 -16.43
C ARG A 120 -4.32 -1.90 -15.47
N ALA A 121 -3.68 -0.77 -15.84
CA ALA A 121 -3.69 0.44 -15.03
C ALA A 121 -5.12 0.97 -14.84
N VAL A 122 -5.91 1.03 -15.92
CA VAL A 122 -7.33 1.42 -15.88
C VAL A 122 -8.12 0.52 -14.94
N HIS A 123 -7.91 -0.81 -15.00
CA HIS A 123 -8.57 -1.74 -14.08
C HIS A 123 -8.30 -1.35 -12.61
N TYR A 124 -7.05 -1.19 -12.21
CA TYR A 124 -6.74 -0.80 -10.82
C TYR A 124 -7.27 0.59 -10.46
N ALA A 125 -7.17 1.56 -11.37
CA ALA A 125 -7.66 2.92 -11.14
C ALA A 125 -9.18 2.99 -10.94
N THR A 126 -9.95 2.07 -11.54
CA THR A 126 -11.41 1.98 -11.32
C THR A 126 -11.76 1.30 -10.00
N VAL A 127 -10.94 0.33 -9.56
CA VAL A 127 -11.16 -0.44 -8.32
C VAL A 127 -10.73 0.34 -7.08
N ILE A 128 -9.61 1.07 -7.14
CA ILE A 128 -9.03 1.78 -5.99
C ILE A 128 -10.04 2.71 -5.28
N PRO A 129 -10.77 3.61 -5.97
CA PRO A 129 -11.74 4.48 -5.31
C PRO A 129 -12.89 3.76 -4.61
N GLN A 130 -13.15 2.51 -4.99
CA GLN A 130 -14.23 1.71 -4.42
C GLN A 130 -13.76 0.84 -3.24
N ALA A 131 -12.56 0.26 -3.34
CA ALA A 131 -12.07 -0.76 -2.40
C ALA A 131 -11.12 -0.22 -1.33
N VAL A 132 -10.33 0.82 -1.65
CA VAL A 132 -9.30 1.34 -0.75
C VAL A 132 -9.84 2.20 0.40
N PRO A 133 -10.76 3.18 0.19
CA PRO A 133 -11.21 4.02 1.29
C PRO A 133 -12.14 3.27 2.26
N ARG A 134 -11.97 3.51 3.56
CA ARG A 134 -12.88 3.02 4.60
C ARG A 134 -14.05 3.97 4.74
N ARG A 135 -15.24 3.53 4.33
CA ARG A 135 -16.46 4.36 4.34
C ARG A 135 -17.02 4.65 5.72
N ASP A 136 -16.69 3.82 6.71
CA ASP A 136 -17.19 3.90 8.08
C ASP A 136 -16.16 4.44 9.07
N HIS A 137 -15.04 5.02 8.60
CA HIS A 137 -13.97 5.53 9.47
C HIS A 137 -14.47 6.55 10.50
N ALA A 138 -15.49 7.34 10.15
CA ALA A 138 -16.11 8.33 11.02
C ALA A 138 -17.03 7.73 12.11
N THR A 139 -17.34 6.44 12.05
CA THR A 139 -18.14 5.76 13.08
C THR A 139 -17.25 5.23 14.20
N GLU A 140 -17.81 5.05 15.40
CA GLU A 140 -17.08 4.47 16.54
C GLU A 140 -16.61 3.04 16.22
N ALA A 141 -17.47 2.22 15.63
CA ALA A 141 -17.14 0.86 15.23
C ALA A 141 -16.00 0.84 14.19
N GLY A 142 -16.06 1.71 13.18
CA GLY A 142 -15.02 1.85 12.17
C GLY A 142 -13.70 2.35 12.76
N SER A 143 -13.73 3.36 13.63
CA SER A 143 -12.55 3.86 14.34
C SER A 143 -11.89 2.78 15.21
N ARG A 144 -12.67 1.98 15.95
CA ARG A 144 -12.15 0.84 16.72
C ARG A 144 -11.51 -0.21 15.82
N ARG A 145 -12.14 -0.52 14.68
CA ARG A 145 -11.58 -1.47 13.71
C ARG A 145 -10.26 -0.96 13.14
N ILE A 146 -10.19 0.31 12.73
CA ILE A 146 -8.95 0.94 12.24
C ILE A 146 -7.84 0.88 13.29
N SER A 147 -8.15 1.20 14.54
CA SER A 147 -7.18 1.10 15.64
C SER A 147 -6.67 -0.33 15.82
N ARG A 148 -7.56 -1.32 15.70
CA ARG A 148 -7.18 -2.74 15.78
C ARG A 148 -6.31 -3.16 14.60
N ASP A 149 -6.67 -2.78 13.38
CA ASP A 149 -5.89 -3.07 12.18
C ASP A 149 -4.48 -2.48 12.27
N ARG A 150 -4.37 -1.22 12.72
CA ARG A 150 -3.07 -0.54 12.93
C ARG A 150 -2.25 -1.25 14.02
N LEU A 151 -2.85 -1.58 15.15
CA LEU A 151 -2.17 -2.32 16.21
C LEU A 151 -1.71 -3.70 15.72
N ALA A 152 -2.49 -4.34 14.85
CA ALA A 152 -2.17 -5.64 14.31
C ALA A 152 -0.94 -5.67 13.40
N ALA A 153 -0.69 -4.59 12.64
CA ALA A 153 0.56 -4.40 11.90
C ALA A 153 1.80 -4.39 12.82
N HIS A 154 1.64 -4.01 14.10
CA HIS A 154 2.69 -3.99 15.11
C HIS A 154 2.73 -5.23 16.00
N SER A 155 1.97 -6.29 15.69
CA SER A 155 1.95 -7.55 16.46
C SER A 155 3.34 -8.09 16.79
N ARG A 156 4.27 -8.08 15.82
CA ARG A 156 5.66 -8.53 16.05
C ARG A 156 6.38 -7.72 17.13
N GLN A 157 6.14 -6.41 17.22
CA GLN A 157 6.76 -5.57 18.26
C GLN A 157 6.26 -5.94 19.65
N LEU A 158 4.99 -6.34 19.77
CA LEU A 158 4.42 -6.84 21.02
C LEU A 158 5.06 -8.18 21.42
N THR A 159 5.28 -9.09 20.46
CA THR A 159 6.02 -10.34 20.71
C THR A 159 7.46 -10.05 21.15
N THR A 160 8.19 -9.17 20.47
CA THR A 160 9.56 -8.78 20.86
C THR A 160 9.58 -8.18 22.27
N ALA A 161 8.64 -7.30 22.61
CA ALA A 161 8.56 -6.73 23.95
C ALA A 161 8.28 -7.79 25.02
N ALA A 162 7.47 -8.80 24.72
CA ALA A 162 7.24 -9.92 25.62
C ALA A 162 8.52 -10.75 25.85
N ASP A 163 9.28 -11.03 24.78
CA ASP A 163 10.56 -11.74 24.86
C ASP A 163 11.58 -10.93 25.70
N ASP A 164 11.68 -9.62 25.47
CA ASP A 164 12.55 -8.72 26.25
C ASP A 164 12.20 -8.73 27.74
N ILE A 165 10.91 -8.73 28.10
CA ILE A 165 10.45 -8.83 29.49
C ILE A 165 10.89 -10.17 30.10
N ARG A 166 10.65 -11.28 29.41
CA ARG A 166 11.03 -12.63 29.88
C ARG A 166 12.53 -12.74 30.13
N ASP A 167 13.33 -12.22 29.21
CA ASP A 167 14.79 -12.21 29.34
C ASP A 167 15.25 -11.38 30.54
N ALA A 168 14.65 -10.20 30.76
CA ALA A 168 14.98 -9.32 31.87
C ALA A 168 14.70 -9.96 33.24
N VAL A 169 13.63 -10.76 33.37
CA VAL A 169 13.25 -11.41 34.64
C VAL A 169 13.82 -12.82 34.81
N ALA A 170 14.43 -13.39 33.77
CA ALA A 170 14.88 -14.79 33.75
C ALA A 170 15.78 -15.17 34.94
N ALA A 171 16.68 -14.28 35.35
CA ALA A 171 17.56 -14.53 36.48
C ALA A 171 16.80 -14.58 37.83
N ALA A 172 15.80 -13.70 38.01
CA ALA A 172 14.99 -13.65 39.23
C ALA A 172 14.09 -14.87 39.38
N LEU A 173 13.57 -15.40 38.26
CA LEU A 173 12.72 -16.60 38.25
C LEU A 173 13.46 -17.90 38.60
N ARG A 174 14.79 -17.93 38.45
CA ARG A 174 15.60 -19.11 38.79
C ARG A 174 15.81 -19.30 40.29
N LEU A 175 15.41 -18.31 41.11
CA LEU A 175 15.52 -18.41 42.56
C LEU A 175 14.47 -19.39 43.12
N PRO A 176 14.74 -20.06 44.25
CA PRO A 176 13.77 -20.98 44.87
C PRO A 176 12.44 -20.32 45.26
N TYR A 177 12.47 -19.01 45.53
CA TYR A 177 11.30 -18.18 45.87
C TYR A 177 11.40 -16.86 45.08
N PRO A 178 10.97 -16.83 43.81
CA PRO A 178 11.02 -15.62 42.99
C PRO A 178 10.18 -14.48 43.59
N ASP A 179 10.60 -13.24 43.34
CA ASP A 179 9.83 -12.07 43.75
C ASP A 179 8.46 -12.04 43.04
N PRO A 180 7.34 -11.73 43.74
CA PRO A 180 6.02 -11.63 43.12
C PRO A 180 5.94 -10.68 41.92
N GLN A 181 6.76 -9.62 41.88
CA GLN A 181 6.84 -8.70 40.75
C GLN A 181 7.43 -9.37 39.50
N ALA A 182 8.42 -10.25 39.68
CA ALA A 182 8.98 -11.03 38.56
C ALA A 182 7.93 -11.97 37.96
N LEU A 183 7.09 -12.58 38.81
CA LEU A 183 5.96 -13.41 38.35
C LEU A 183 4.91 -12.58 37.59
N ALA A 184 4.53 -11.41 38.11
CA ALA A 184 3.58 -10.52 37.45
C ALA A 184 4.08 -10.01 36.08
N LEU A 185 5.38 -9.77 35.95
CA LEU A 185 5.99 -9.37 34.67
C LEU A 185 5.97 -10.51 33.63
N VAL A 186 6.17 -11.76 34.05
CA VAL A 186 6.00 -12.91 33.15
C VAL A 186 4.55 -13.03 32.69
N GLU A 187 3.59 -12.90 33.60
CA GLU A 187 2.17 -12.95 33.25
C GLU A 187 1.80 -11.86 32.23
N LEU A 188 2.34 -10.65 32.39
CA LEU A 188 2.18 -9.58 31.42
C LEU A 188 2.80 -9.95 30.05
N ALA A 189 4.00 -10.54 30.03
CA ALA A 189 4.65 -10.99 28.79
C ALA A 189 3.82 -12.07 28.06
N ASP A 190 3.20 -12.99 28.81
CA ASP A 190 2.31 -14.01 28.26
C ASP A 190 1.03 -13.40 27.69
N GLN A 191 0.42 -12.45 28.39
CA GLN A 191 -0.73 -11.68 27.88
C GLN A 191 -0.38 -10.91 26.60
N LEU A 192 0.79 -10.26 26.55
CA LEU A 192 1.26 -9.54 25.36
C LEU A 192 1.47 -10.50 24.17
N THR A 193 2.01 -11.70 24.42
CA THR A 193 2.20 -12.72 23.39
C THR A 193 0.86 -13.18 22.83
N GLN A 194 -0.10 -13.51 23.70
CA GLN A 194 -1.43 -13.92 23.26
C GLN A 194 -2.12 -12.83 22.44
N HIS A 195 -2.06 -11.58 22.89
CA HIS A 195 -2.63 -10.46 22.14
C HIS A 195 -1.93 -10.26 20.79
N ALA A 196 -0.61 -10.44 20.72
CA ALA A 196 0.13 -10.36 19.47
C ALA A 196 -0.31 -11.45 18.48
N GLU A 197 -0.53 -12.69 18.94
CA GLU A 197 -1.02 -13.80 18.12
C GLU A 197 -2.44 -13.54 17.58
N ASP A 198 -3.36 -13.11 18.45
CA ASP A 198 -4.74 -12.77 18.07
C ASP A 198 -4.76 -11.65 17.01
N LEU A 199 -3.87 -10.66 17.17
CA LEU A 199 -3.71 -9.56 16.25
C LEU A 199 -3.07 -10.01 14.92
N ALA A 200 -2.06 -10.86 14.94
CA ALA A 200 -1.44 -11.40 13.73
C ALA A 200 -2.44 -12.20 12.88
N ALA A 201 -3.27 -13.04 13.53
CA ALA A 201 -4.34 -13.77 12.86
C ALA A 201 -5.37 -12.82 12.20
N HIS A 202 -5.76 -11.76 12.91
CA HIS A 202 -6.65 -10.72 12.38
C HIS A 202 -6.04 -9.99 11.18
N HIS A 203 -4.76 -9.61 11.26
CA HIS A 203 -4.04 -8.95 10.16
C HIS A 203 -4.04 -9.80 8.89
N MET A 204 -3.75 -11.10 9.01
CA MET A 204 -3.76 -12.02 7.85
C MET A 204 -5.14 -12.10 7.19
N GLN A 205 -6.22 -12.16 7.97
CA GLN A 205 -7.58 -12.22 7.44
C GLN A 205 -7.95 -10.94 6.67
N GLN A 206 -7.60 -9.77 7.21
CA GLN A 206 -7.88 -8.48 6.58
C GLN A 206 -7.08 -8.27 5.28
N THR A 207 -5.79 -8.59 5.28
CA THR A 207 -4.94 -8.44 4.09
C THR A 207 -5.43 -9.34 2.94
N ASN A 208 -5.89 -10.56 3.23
CA ASN A 208 -6.46 -11.46 2.24
C ASN A 208 -7.80 -10.94 1.68
N ALA A 209 -8.68 -10.44 2.53
CA ALA A 209 -9.97 -9.87 2.11
C ALA A 209 -9.78 -8.64 1.19
N LEU A 210 -8.84 -7.76 1.54
CA LEU A 210 -8.52 -6.58 0.74
C LEU A 210 -7.84 -6.94 -0.58
N GLY A 211 -6.93 -7.92 -0.56
CA GLY A 211 -6.33 -8.46 -1.77
C GLY A 211 -7.40 -8.97 -2.75
N ALA A 212 -8.35 -9.76 -2.27
CA ALA A 212 -9.47 -10.25 -3.07
C ALA A 212 -10.35 -9.12 -3.63
N ALA A 213 -10.68 -8.12 -2.80
CA ALA A 213 -11.47 -6.96 -3.23
C ALA A 213 -10.76 -6.12 -4.30
N CYS A 214 -9.43 -6.08 -4.29
CA CYS A 214 -8.62 -5.36 -5.25
C CYS A 214 -8.19 -6.21 -6.46
N GLY A 215 -8.62 -7.48 -6.55
CA GLY A 215 -8.18 -8.40 -7.61
C GLY A 215 -6.69 -8.76 -7.54
N LEU A 216 -6.05 -8.56 -6.38
CA LEU A 216 -4.64 -8.88 -6.17
C LEU A 216 -4.47 -10.38 -5.84
N PRO A 217 -3.43 -11.05 -6.37
CA PRO A 217 -3.13 -12.43 -5.99
C PRO A 217 -2.86 -12.50 -4.48
N GLY A 218 -3.44 -13.53 -3.85
CA GLY A 218 -3.39 -13.75 -2.40
C GLY A 218 -1.96 -13.70 -1.87
N TYR A 219 -1.79 -13.02 -0.74
CA TYR A 219 -0.49 -12.95 -0.07
C TYR A 219 -0.29 -14.22 0.76
N ALA A 220 0.58 -15.11 0.30
CA ALA A 220 1.16 -16.13 1.15
C ALA A 220 2.40 -15.49 1.81
N PRO A 221 2.41 -15.22 3.13
CA PRO A 221 3.65 -14.81 3.78
C PRO A 221 4.70 -15.90 3.56
N GLU A 222 5.91 -15.52 3.17
CA GLU A 222 7.02 -16.47 3.20
C GLU A 222 7.12 -17.05 4.62
N PRO A 223 7.25 -18.38 4.77
CA PRO A 223 7.45 -18.97 6.07
C PRO A 223 8.69 -18.35 6.67
N SER A 224 8.52 -17.68 7.81
CA SER A 224 9.60 -17.10 8.57
C SER A 224 10.59 -18.22 8.91
N THR A 225 11.68 -18.30 8.15
CA THR A 225 12.82 -19.13 8.51
C THR A 225 13.47 -18.50 9.73
N ARG A 226 13.15 -19.06 10.90
CA ARG A 226 14.04 -19.05 12.07
C ARG A 226 14.86 -20.33 12.04
#